data_AF-X7FAJ1-F1
#
_entry.id   AF-X7FAJ1-F1
#
_cell.length_a   1.000
_cell.length_b   1.000
_cell.length_c   1.000
_cell.angle_alpha   90.00
_cell.angle_beta   90.00
_cell.angle_gamma   90.00
#
_symmetry.space_group_name_H-M   'P 1'
#
loop_
_entity.id
_entity.type
_entity.pdbx_description
1 polymer ?
#
loop_
_entity_poly.entity_id
_entity_poly.type
_entity_poly.pdbx_seq_one_letter_code
_entity_poly.pdbx_strand_id
1 'polypeptide(L)'
;MRHVIRKQTKADFSARVMRIDPYYATHGKTWSDDRPKQRMPILSIGLGFGWLYLVAAVARNHDHVRTSLASGALPQHLHGWVMGGLSALLAISAVMVSLHLLRFALRPRGARGNSGPILAGGLAALALAYTPPSVVEAGMGFMDQNSQSLLRTANRHVEDHTGIDLTDFVLASR
;
A
#
# COMPACT_ATOMS: atom_id res chain seq x y z
N MET A 1 -15.84 56.04 25.03
CA MET A 1 -16.36 54.78 25.61
C MET A 1 -15.19 53.84 25.88
N ARG A 2 -14.93 53.49 27.14
CA ARG A 2 -13.77 52.69 27.55
C ARG A 2 -14.17 51.21 27.62
N HIS A 3 -13.74 50.39 26.67
CA HIS A 3 -13.98 48.96 26.72
C HIS A 3 -13.10 48.30 27.78
N VAL A 4 -13.73 47.73 28.82
CA VAL A 4 -13.05 46.90 29.81
C VAL A 4 -12.97 45.48 29.25
N ILE A 5 -11.78 45.08 28.80
CA ILE A 5 -11.52 43.69 28.41
C ILE A 5 -11.49 42.86 29.69
N ARG A 6 -12.62 42.21 30.02
CA ARG A 6 -12.70 41.26 31.13
C ARG A 6 -11.90 40.00 30.75
N LYS A 7 -10.96 39.60 31.61
CA LYS A 7 -10.23 38.34 31.44
C LYS A 7 -11.22 37.18 31.48
N GLN A 8 -11.17 36.32 30.48
CA GLN A 8 -12.00 35.12 30.39
C GLN A 8 -11.66 34.19 31.56
N THR A 9 -12.68 33.76 32.31
CA THR A 9 -12.48 32.81 33.41
C THR A 9 -12.45 31.36 32.88
N LYS A 10 -11.92 30.44 33.69
CA LYS A 10 -11.94 29.00 33.35
C LYS A 10 -13.37 28.48 33.16
N ALA A 11 -14.34 29.01 33.94
CA ALA A 11 -15.75 28.67 33.82
C ALA A 11 -16.36 29.18 32.50
N ASP A 12 -16.01 30.40 32.08
CA ASP A 12 -16.47 30.94 30.79
C ASP A 12 -15.89 30.14 29.61
N PHE A 13 -14.65 29.66 29.74
CA PHE A 13 -14.02 28.78 28.76
C PHE A 13 -14.72 27.41 28.70
N SER A 14 -14.91 26.73 29.82
CA SER A 14 -15.58 25.42 29.84
C SER A 14 -17.02 25.50 29.32
N ALA A 15 -17.76 26.56 29.66
CA ALA A 15 -19.11 26.78 29.14
C ALA A 15 -19.15 26.99 27.62
N ARG A 16 -18.15 27.67 27.04
CA ARG A 16 -18.03 27.78 25.56
C ARG A 16 -17.67 26.45 24.92
N VAL A 17 -16.69 25.75 25.48
CA VAL A 17 -16.27 24.45 24.97
C VAL A 17 -17.44 23.47 24.96
N MET A 18 -18.24 23.43 26.03
CA MET A 18 -19.42 22.57 26.10
C MET A 18 -20.52 22.94 25.10
N ARG A 19 -20.61 24.21 24.68
CA ARG A 19 -21.57 24.65 23.65
C ARG A 19 -21.10 24.33 22.23
N ILE A 20 -19.80 24.40 21.98
CA ILE A 20 -19.21 24.19 20.65
C ILE A 20 -18.97 22.69 20.39
N ASP A 21 -18.42 21.98 21.38
CA ASP A 21 -18.13 20.55 21.32
C ASP A 21 -18.45 19.89 22.68
N PRO A 22 -19.73 19.50 22.91
CA PRO A 22 -20.15 18.81 24.13
C PRO A 22 -19.40 17.49 24.36
N TYR A 23 -18.98 16.84 23.28
CA TYR A 23 -18.27 15.57 23.34
C TYR A 23 -16.85 15.77 23.87
N TYR A 24 -16.12 16.79 23.38
CA TYR A 24 -14.81 17.18 23.91
C TYR A 24 -14.88 17.65 25.37
N ALA A 25 -15.92 18.40 25.74
CA ALA A 25 -16.10 18.84 27.13
C ALA A 25 -16.22 17.67 28.11
N THR A 26 -16.78 16.54 27.67
CA THR A 26 -17.04 15.37 28.51
C THR A 26 -15.90 14.34 28.46
N HIS A 27 -15.33 14.10 27.28
CA HIS A 27 -14.36 13.02 27.05
C HIS A 27 -12.92 13.52 26.83
N GLY A 28 -12.71 14.84 26.76
CA GLY A 28 -11.41 15.45 26.48
C GLY A 28 -10.90 15.21 25.05
N LYS A 29 -11.74 14.67 24.16
CA LYS A 29 -11.41 14.35 22.77
C LYS A 29 -12.51 14.84 21.85
N THR A 30 -12.13 15.40 20.71
CA THR A 30 -13.10 15.80 19.68
C THR A 30 -13.57 14.55 18.96
N TRP A 31 -14.82 14.50 18.51
CA TRP A 31 -15.39 13.34 17.80
C TRP A 31 -14.55 12.91 16.58
N SER A 32 -13.80 13.84 15.99
CA SER A 32 -12.89 13.55 14.88
C SER A 32 -11.64 12.75 15.24
N ASP A 33 -11.24 12.71 16.52
CA ASP A 33 -9.94 12.18 16.93
C ASP A 33 -9.91 10.65 17.00
N ASP A 34 -11.07 10.00 17.18
CA ASP A 34 -11.22 8.54 17.20
C ASP A 34 -11.41 7.94 15.79
N ARG A 35 -11.44 8.75 14.72
CA ARG A 35 -11.44 8.21 13.36
C ARG A 35 -10.11 7.50 13.12
N PRO A 36 -10.10 6.28 12.54
CA PRO A 36 -8.86 5.58 12.22
C PRO A 36 -8.06 6.42 11.23
N LYS A 37 -7.09 7.20 11.74
CA LYS A 37 -6.18 8.00 10.92
C LYS A 37 -5.33 7.02 10.12
N GLN A 38 -5.39 7.14 8.80
CA GLN A 38 -4.60 6.35 7.87
C GLN A 38 -3.13 6.77 8.00
N ARG A 39 -2.42 6.20 8.97
CA ARG A 39 -1.06 6.63 9.34
C ARG A 39 0.00 6.23 8.32
N MET A 40 -0.21 5.16 7.55
CA MET A 40 0.79 4.62 6.62
C MET A 40 0.13 4.05 5.34
N PRO A 41 -0.32 4.92 4.41
CA PRO A 41 -0.99 4.49 3.19
C PRO A 41 -0.08 3.65 2.29
N ILE A 42 1.17 4.07 2.08
CA ILE A 42 2.12 3.39 1.19
C ILE A 42 2.45 1.98 1.69
N LEU A 43 2.74 1.84 3.00
CA LEU A 43 3.00 0.52 3.61
C LEU A 43 1.79 -0.41 3.44
N SER A 44 0.57 0.12 3.59
CA SER A 44 -0.66 -0.65 3.43
C SER A 44 -0.89 -1.10 1.98
N ILE A 45 -0.51 -0.27 0.99
CA ILE A 45 -0.50 -0.66 -0.43
C ILE A 45 0.51 -1.78 -0.64
N GLY A 46 1.75 -1.61 -0.18
CA GLY A 46 2.80 -2.63 -0.32
C GLY A 46 2.42 -3.96 0.32
N LEU A 47 1.81 -3.92 1.51
CA LEU A 47 1.31 -5.12 2.19
C LEU A 47 0.20 -5.81 1.39
N GLY A 48 -0.79 -5.05 0.91
CA GLY A 48 -1.86 -5.59 0.07
C GLY A 48 -1.35 -6.19 -1.24
N PHE A 49 -0.39 -5.53 -1.88
CA PHE A 49 0.27 -6.01 -3.08
C PHE A 49 1.04 -7.31 -2.81
N GLY A 50 1.98 -7.29 -1.85
CA GLY A 50 2.83 -8.45 -1.57
C GLY A 50 2.03 -9.68 -1.17
N TRP A 51 1.01 -9.50 -0.32
CA TRP A 51 0.15 -10.59 0.11
C TRP A 51 -0.66 -11.20 -1.04
N LEU A 52 -1.35 -10.38 -1.82
CA LEU A 52 -2.18 -10.89 -2.91
C LEU A 52 -1.36 -11.43 -4.09
N TYR A 53 -0.17 -10.87 -4.33
CA TYR A 53 0.76 -11.43 -5.29
C TYR A 53 1.20 -12.83 -4.87
N LEU A 54 1.55 -13.03 -3.60
CA LEU A 54 1.90 -14.34 -3.05
C LEU A 54 0.73 -15.34 -3.19
N VAL A 55 -0.47 -14.94 -2.79
CA VAL A 55 -1.68 -15.77 -2.91
C VAL A 55 -1.96 -16.15 -4.36
N ALA A 56 -1.86 -15.19 -5.29
CA ALA A 56 -2.03 -15.45 -6.72
C ALA A 56 -0.94 -16.39 -7.27
N ALA A 57 0.31 -16.22 -6.84
CA ALA A 57 1.41 -17.09 -7.22
C ALA A 57 1.20 -18.53 -6.71
N VAL A 58 0.78 -18.71 -5.47
CA VAL A 58 0.45 -20.03 -4.91
C VAL A 58 -0.71 -20.68 -5.68
N ALA A 59 -1.78 -19.93 -5.95
CA ALA A 59 -2.94 -20.44 -6.68
C ALA A 59 -2.58 -20.86 -8.11
N ARG A 60 -1.77 -20.06 -8.82
CA ARG A 60 -1.34 -20.35 -10.20
C ARG A 60 -0.38 -21.53 -10.31
N ASN A 61 0.47 -21.73 -9.31
CA ASN A 61 1.52 -22.75 -9.33
C ASN A 61 1.15 -24.01 -8.53
N HIS A 62 -0.13 -24.23 -8.25
CA HIS A 62 -0.60 -25.35 -7.43
C HIS A 62 -0.08 -26.71 -7.91
N ASP A 63 -0.14 -26.98 -9.21
CA ASP A 63 0.33 -28.25 -9.77
C ASP A 63 1.85 -28.37 -9.75
N HIS A 64 2.55 -27.25 -9.93
CA HIS A 64 4.00 -27.20 -9.81
C HIS A 64 4.42 -27.53 -8.37
N VAL A 65 3.76 -26.94 -7.37
CA VAL A 65 4.01 -27.23 -5.94
C VAL A 65 3.75 -28.70 -5.62
N ARG A 66 2.65 -29.27 -6.14
CA ARG A 66 2.35 -30.70 -5.96
C ARG A 66 3.42 -31.59 -6.56
N THR A 67 3.92 -31.24 -7.75
CA THR A 67 4.97 -32.00 -8.43
C THR A 67 6.31 -31.86 -7.71
N SER A 68 6.67 -30.67 -7.25
CA SER A 68 7.87 -30.42 -6.45
C SER A 68 7.85 -31.19 -5.13
N LEU A 69 6.69 -31.27 -4.46
CA LEU A 69 6.52 -32.10 -3.26
C LEU A 69 6.70 -33.58 -3.57
N ALA A 70 6.17 -34.07 -4.69
CA ALA A 70 6.34 -35.46 -5.11
C ALA A 70 7.79 -35.82 -5.47
N SER A 71 8.57 -34.87 -6.01
CA SER A 71 10.00 -35.05 -6.31
C SER A 71 10.93 -34.79 -5.11
N GLY A 72 10.41 -34.22 -4.03
CA GLY A 72 11.20 -33.82 -2.87
C GLY A 72 11.49 -34.98 -1.91
N ALA A 73 12.43 -34.77 -1.00
CA ALA A 73 12.75 -35.73 0.08
C ALA A 73 11.70 -35.75 1.21
N LEU A 74 10.55 -35.09 1.02
CA LEU A 74 9.52 -34.98 2.07
C LEU A 74 8.73 -36.29 2.18
N PRO A 75 8.47 -36.78 3.41
CA PRO A 75 7.59 -37.93 3.60
C PRO A 75 6.17 -37.72 3.04
N GLN A 76 5.63 -38.71 2.33
CA GLN A 76 4.31 -38.60 1.67
C GLN A 76 3.16 -38.23 2.61
N HIS A 77 3.20 -38.63 3.88
CA HIS A 77 2.17 -38.28 4.86
C HIS A 77 2.12 -36.78 5.17
N LEU A 78 3.20 -36.03 4.93
CA LEU A 78 3.25 -34.58 5.12
C LEU A 78 2.73 -33.80 3.91
N HIS A 79 2.61 -34.43 2.73
CA HIS A 79 2.13 -33.75 1.52
C HIS A 79 0.70 -33.23 1.71
N GLY A 80 -0.16 -34.03 2.36
CA GLY A 80 -1.54 -33.63 2.68
C GLY A 80 -1.61 -32.40 3.58
N TRP A 81 -0.74 -32.32 4.59
CA TRP A 81 -0.66 -31.18 5.50
C TRP A 81 -0.21 -29.90 4.80
N VAL A 82 0.79 -29.99 3.92
CA VAL A 82 1.28 -28.83 3.15
C VAL A 82 0.20 -28.34 2.18
N MET A 83 -0.39 -29.23 1.39
CA MET A 83 -1.43 -28.85 0.43
C MET A 83 -2.71 -28.35 1.11
N GLY A 84 -3.08 -28.96 2.24
CA GLY A 84 -4.17 -28.49 3.09
C GLY A 84 -3.91 -27.10 3.67
N GLY A 85 -2.68 -26.85 4.15
CA GLY A 85 -2.25 -25.55 4.65
C GLY A 85 -2.28 -24.46 3.56
N LEU A 86 -1.82 -24.77 2.35
CA LEU A 86 -1.90 -23.85 1.21
C LEU A 86 -3.36 -23.57 0.83
N SER A 87 -4.23 -24.59 0.84
CA SER A 87 -5.65 -24.42 0.58
C SER A 87 -6.33 -23.54 1.64
N ALA A 88 -5.99 -23.75 2.92
CA ALA A 88 -6.47 -22.92 4.02
C ALA A 88 -5.99 -21.46 3.90
N LEU A 89 -4.73 -21.24 3.51
CA LEU A 89 -4.18 -19.90 3.24
C LEU A 89 -4.99 -19.18 2.15
N LEU A 90 -5.34 -19.86 1.05
CA LEU A 90 -6.17 -19.29 -0.01
C LEU A 90 -7.57 -18.94 0.50
N ALA A 91 -8.21 -19.85 1.24
CA ALA A 91 -9.55 -19.64 1.79
C ALA A 91 -9.59 -18.45 2.77
N ILE A 92 -8.64 -18.39 3.72
CA ILE A 92 -8.54 -17.29 4.68
C ILE A 92 -8.29 -15.96 3.96
N SER A 93 -7.41 -15.96 2.95
CA SER A 93 -7.13 -14.77 2.15
C SER A 93 -8.36 -14.28 1.40
N ALA A 94 -9.17 -15.19 0.83
CA ALA A 94 -10.43 -14.84 0.17
C ALA A 94 -11.43 -14.19 1.13
N VAL A 95 -11.57 -14.72 2.36
CA VAL A 95 -12.40 -14.12 3.41
C VAL A 95 -11.87 -12.73 3.79
N MET A 96 -10.57 -12.59 3.99
CA MET A 96 -9.95 -11.33 4.39
C MET A 96 -10.15 -10.23 3.34
N VAL A 97 -9.96 -10.55 2.06
CA VAL A 97 -10.23 -9.62 0.94
C VAL A 97 -11.69 -9.23 0.90
N SER A 98 -12.60 -10.20 1.07
CA SER A 98 -14.05 -9.95 1.10
C SER A 98 -14.43 -8.99 2.23
N LEU A 99 -13.84 -9.15 3.42
CA LEU A 99 -14.04 -8.23 4.55
C LEU A 99 -13.52 -6.83 4.25
N HIS A 100 -12.34 -6.71 3.62
CA HIS A 100 -11.81 -5.41 3.21
C HIS A 100 -12.67 -4.74 2.15
N LEU A 101 -13.17 -5.51 1.17
CA LEU A 101 -14.08 -5.04 0.13
C LEU A 101 -15.40 -4.54 0.74
N LEU A 102 -16.01 -5.35 1.60
CA LEU A 102 -17.24 -4.99 2.33
C LEU A 102 -17.04 -3.74 3.17
N ARG A 103 -15.92 -3.66 3.89
CA ARG A 103 -15.57 -2.48 4.69
C ARG A 103 -15.35 -1.25 3.83
N PHE A 104 -14.75 -1.39 2.65
CA PHE A 104 -14.54 -0.29 1.72
C PHE A 104 -15.86 0.19 1.10
N ALA A 105 -16.75 -0.72 0.72
CA ALA A 105 -18.03 -0.43 0.10
C ALA A 105 -19.05 0.16 1.09
N LEU A 106 -19.20 -0.46 2.26
CA LEU A 106 -20.27 -0.12 3.20
C LEU A 106 -19.90 0.96 4.21
N ARG A 107 -18.61 1.21 4.49
CA ARG A 107 -18.23 2.23 5.48
C ARG A 107 -18.03 3.63 4.87
N PRO A 108 -18.43 4.69 5.58
CA PRO A 108 -18.10 6.08 5.21
C PRO A 108 -16.59 6.27 5.08
N ARG A 109 -16.14 7.20 4.21
CA ARG A 109 -14.70 7.40 3.89
C ARG A 109 -13.80 7.51 5.14
N GLY A 110 -14.26 8.20 6.19
CA GLY A 110 -13.53 8.36 7.46
C GLY A 110 -13.45 7.12 8.36
N ALA A 111 -14.16 6.02 8.03
CA ALA A 111 -14.19 4.77 8.78
C ALA A 111 -13.64 3.55 7.99
N ARG A 112 -13.24 3.76 6.72
CA ARG A 112 -12.66 2.72 5.84
C ARG A 112 -11.27 2.26 6.31
N GLY A 113 -10.55 3.11 7.04
CA GLY A 113 -9.19 2.83 7.55
C GLY A 113 -8.24 2.46 6.40
N ASN A 114 -7.39 1.44 6.62
CA ASN A 114 -6.40 1.00 5.63
C ASN A 114 -6.96 0.12 4.50
N SER A 115 -8.27 -0.12 4.45
CA SER A 115 -8.87 -1.05 3.46
C SER A 115 -8.68 -0.58 2.02
N GLY A 116 -8.79 0.73 1.76
CA GLY A 116 -8.59 1.29 0.42
C GLY A 116 -7.19 1.00 -0.13
N PRO A 117 -6.11 1.41 0.57
CA PRO A 117 -4.73 1.07 0.22
C PRO A 117 -4.48 -0.43 -0.01
N ILE A 118 -4.96 -1.28 0.90
CA ILE A 118 -4.76 -2.73 0.82
C ILE A 118 -5.41 -3.28 -0.46
N LEU A 119 -6.65 -2.87 -0.75
CA LEU A 119 -7.35 -3.27 -1.97
C LEU A 119 -6.68 -2.71 -3.23
N ALA A 120 -6.16 -1.49 -3.19
CA ALA A 120 -5.46 -0.89 -4.32
C ALA A 120 -4.16 -1.65 -4.65
N GLY A 121 -3.35 -1.94 -3.63
CA GLY A 121 -2.15 -2.77 -3.81
C GLY A 121 -2.51 -4.18 -4.27
N GLY A 122 -3.58 -4.75 -3.71
CA GLY A 122 -4.12 -6.05 -4.09
C GLY A 122 -4.55 -6.14 -5.56
N LEU A 123 -5.29 -5.14 -6.03
CA LEU A 123 -5.70 -5.03 -7.44
C LEU A 123 -4.49 -4.90 -8.36
N ALA A 124 -3.49 -4.10 -7.97
CA ALA A 124 -2.25 -3.99 -8.74
C ALA A 124 -1.51 -5.34 -8.82
N ALA A 125 -1.48 -6.10 -7.73
CA ALA A 125 -0.88 -7.44 -7.71
C ALA A 125 -1.62 -8.43 -8.62
N LEU A 126 -2.96 -8.43 -8.58
CA LEU A 126 -3.77 -9.27 -9.47
C LEU A 126 -3.60 -8.87 -10.92
N ALA A 127 -3.64 -7.57 -11.22
CA ALA A 127 -3.38 -7.08 -12.57
C ALA A 127 -2.03 -7.60 -13.07
N LEU A 128 -0.96 -7.43 -12.29
CA LEU A 128 0.37 -7.93 -12.65
C LEU A 128 0.41 -9.45 -12.81
N ALA A 129 -0.21 -10.20 -11.90
CA ALA A 129 -0.21 -11.66 -11.93
C ALA A 129 -0.93 -12.26 -13.15
N TYR A 130 -1.87 -11.53 -13.75
CA TYR A 130 -2.64 -11.96 -14.93
C TYR A 130 -2.32 -11.16 -16.20
N THR A 131 -1.38 -10.22 -16.14
CA THR A 131 -0.92 -9.47 -17.31
C THR A 131 -0.11 -10.38 -18.23
N PRO A 132 -0.41 -10.42 -19.55
CA PRO A 132 0.40 -11.16 -20.51
C PRO A 132 1.86 -10.65 -20.53
N PRO A 133 2.85 -11.53 -20.73
CA PRO A 133 4.26 -11.14 -20.79
C PRO A 133 4.53 -10.01 -21.79
N SER A 134 3.85 -10.02 -22.95
CA SER A 134 3.98 -9.01 -23.99
C SER A 134 3.61 -7.59 -23.52
N VAL A 135 2.67 -7.45 -22.59
CA VAL A 135 2.28 -6.15 -22.03
C VAL A 135 3.32 -5.64 -21.03
N VAL A 136 3.90 -6.55 -20.25
CA VAL A 136 5.00 -6.22 -19.32
C VAL A 136 6.24 -5.80 -20.12
N GLU A 137 6.58 -6.54 -21.17
CA GLU A 137 7.69 -6.24 -22.08
C GLU A 137 7.49 -4.91 -22.80
N ALA A 138 6.29 -4.66 -23.34
CA ALA A 138 5.96 -3.38 -23.96
C ALA A 138 6.07 -2.22 -22.95
N GLY A 139 5.56 -2.41 -21.73
CA GLY A 139 5.68 -1.42 -20.65
C GLY A 139 7.13 -1.14 -20.26
N MET A 140 7.97 -2.18 -20.14
CA MET A 140 9.40 -2.03 -19.90
C MET A 140 10.10 -1.32 -21.06
N GLY A 141 9.73 -1.62 -22.31
CA GLY A 141 10.23 -0.92 -23.50
C GLY A 141 9.89 0.57 -23.50
N PHE A 142 8.68 0.95 -23.08
CA PHE A 142 8.30 2.36 -22.92
C PHE A 142 9.06 3.04 -21.77
N MET A 143 9.26 2.35 -20.65
CA MET A 143 10.07 2.87 -19.55
C MET A 143 11.53 3.06 -19.95
N ASP A 144 12.13 2.13 -20.68
CA ASP A 144 13.52 2.22 -21.11
C ASP A 144 13.72 3.40 -22.09
N GLN A 145 12.84 3.56 -23.08
CA GLN A 145 12.90 4.70 -24.01
C GLN A 145 12.72 6.06 -23.30
N ASN A 146 11.78 6.14 -22.35
CA ASN A 146 11.57 7.37 -21.57
C ASN A 146 12.67 7.60 -20.53
N SER A 147 13.27 6.56 -19.96
CA SER A 147 14.38 6.69 -19.02
C SER A 147 15.64 7.12 -19.76
N GLN A 148 15.90 6.57 -20.94
CA GLN A 148 16.98 7.02 -21.81
C GLN A 148 16.77 8.46 -22.27
N SER A 149 15.53 8.87 -22.59
CA SER A 149 15.25 10.26 -22.98
C SER A 149 15.38 11.23 -21.80
N LEU A 150 14.99 10.84 -20.59
CA LEU A 150 15.18 11.60 -19.36
C LEU A 150 16.65 11.68 -18.97
N LEU A 151 17.40 10.58 -19.06
CA LEU A 151 18.85 10.55 -18.83
C LEU A 151 19.58 11.42 -19.85
N ARG A 152 19.23 11.34 -21.14
CA ARG A 152 19.80 12.22 -22.18
C ARG A 152 19.44 13.68 -21.95
N THR A 153 18.22 13.98 -21.53
CA THR A 153 17.79 15.36 -21.20
C THR A 153 18.51 15.88 -19.96
N ALA A 154 18.63 15.06 -18.91
CA ALA A 154 19.37 15.39 -17.70
C ALA A 154 20.87 15.58 -17.99
N ASN A 155 21.47 14.73 -18.83
CA ASN A 155 22.87 14.84 -19.21
C ASN A 155 23.12 16.14 -19.98
N ARG A 156 22.27 16.47 -20.96
CA ARG A 156 22.34 17.75 -21.69
C ARG A 156 22.17 18.95 -20.76
N HIS A 157 21.31 18.85 -19.73
CA HIS A 157 21.10 19.94 -18.79
C HIS A 157 22.28 20.14 -17.82
N VAL A 158 22.96 19.06 -17.43
CA VAL A 158 24.18 19.09 -16.61
C VAL A 158 25.37 19.59 -17.43
N GLU A 159 25.49 19.16 -18.69
CA GLU A 159 26.51 19.62 -19.64
C GLU A 159 26.41 21.14 -19.87
N ASP A 160 25.20 21.65 -20.10
CA ASP A 160 24.94 23.10 -20.28
C ASP A 160 25.26 23.94 -19.03
N HIS A 161 25.14 23.38 -17.82
CA HIS A 161 25.31 24.14 -16.56
C HIS A 161 26.68 23.96 -15.90
N THR A 162 27.42 22.89 -16.22
CA THR A 162 28.69 22.57 -15.53
C THR A 162 29.87 22.37 -16.47
N GLY A 163 29.65 22.19 -17.78
CA GLY A 163 30.73 21.96 -18.75
C GLY A 163 31.51 20.66 -18.52
N ILE A 164 30.99 19.73 -17.69
CA ILE A 164 31.64 18.45 -17.38
C ILE A 164 30.92 17.34 -18.14
N ASP A 165 31.64 16.67 -19.03
CA ASP A 165 31.18 15.48 -19.74
C ASP A 165 31.26 14.25 -18.82
N LEU A 166 30.12 13.72 -18.40
CA LEU A 166 30.03 12.57 -17.51
C LEU A 166 30.39 11.24 -18.19
N THR A 167 30.62 11.22 -19.52
CA THR A 167 31.09 10.02 -20.21
C THR A 167 32.54 9.65 -19.88
N ASP A 168 33.36 10.61 -19.45
CA ASP A 168 34.75 10.36 -19.01
C ASP A 168 34.83 9.61 -17.67
N PHE A 169 33.84 9.79 -16.78
CA PHE A 169 33.85 9.15 -15.47
C PHE A 169 33.55 7.64 -15.51
N VAL A 170 32.86 7.16 -16.55
CA VAL A 170 32.57 5.72 -16.72
C VAL A 170 33.78 4.97 -17.28
N LEU A 171 34.70 5.66 -17.96
CA LEU A 171 35.95 5.06 -18.48
C LEU A 171 37.09 5.04 -17.44
N ALA A 172 37.05 5.90 -16.41
CA ALA A 172 38.07 5.97 -15.37
C ALA A 172 37.90 4.93 -14.23
N SER A 173 36.84 4.10 -14.24
CA SER A 173 36.60 3.07 -13.22
C SER A 173 36.81 1.62 -13.71
N ARG A 174 37.67 1.41 -14.72
CA ARG A 174 38.17 0.08 -15.12
C ARG A 174 39.61 -0.12 -14.70
#